data_AF-A0A5J4N524-F1
#
_entry.id   AF-A0A5J4N524-F1
#
_cell.length_a   1.000
_cell.length_b   1.000
_cell.length_c   1.000
_cell.angle_alpha   90.00
_cell.angle_beta   90.00
_cell.angle_gamma   90.00
#
_symmetry.space_group_name_H-M   'P 1'
#
loop_
_entity.id
_entity.type
_entity.pdbx_description
1 polymer ?
#
loop_
_entity_poly.entity_id
_entity_poly.type
_entity_poly.pdbx_seq_one_letter_code
_entity_poly.pdbx_strand_id
1 'polypeptide(L)'
;MLCNACFCYTFVRSTCVYIARYASVFPLHRHFILLTLNAVSREELNVVGGLVDSRLRDLAQLLEDNAYIHSTRISPVQSSHSSNLSGTPAQLDSNPRRQWLVAMDIEPGPVLPSGGRGPRPVNITNCLSMFYQILRERDAYTNFGEKLTHVYLKRSVHVCFGKLVC
;
A
#
# COMPACT_ATOMS: atom_id res chain seq x y z
N MET A 1 22.95 -18.77 15.50
CA MET A 1 22.34 -17.42 15.39
C MET A 1 22.46 -16.96 13.94
N LEU A 2 21.47 -17.27 13.09
CA LEU A 2 21.43 -16.85 11.69
C LEU A 2 19.99 -16.48 11.35
N CYS A 3 19.60 -15.23 11.58
CA CYS A 3 18.40 -14.63 10.98
C CYS A 3 18.41 -13.13 11.26
N ASN A 4 18.62 -12.32 10.22
CA ASN A 4 18.08 -10.94 10.13
C ASN A 4 18.34 -10.29 8.75
N ALA A 5 19.32 -10.76 7.97
CA ALA A 5 19.64 -10.13 6.68
C ALA A 5 18.70 -10.54 5.52
N CYS A 6 18.14 -11.75 5.53
CA CYS A 6 17.36 -12.27 4.40
C CYS A 6 15.95 -11.65 4.30
N PHE A 7 15.37 -11.26 5.44
CA PHE A 7 14.03 -10.67 5.50
C PHE A 7 14.00 -9.24 4.92
N CYS A 8 15.02 -8.42 5.23
CA CYS A 8 15.18 -7.08 4.66
C CYS A 8 15.36 -7.12 3.14
N TYR A 9 16.15 -8.06 2.61
CA TYR A 9 16.45 -8.09 1.18
C TYR A 9 15.25 -8.48 0.32
N THR A 10 14.42 -9.41 0.82
CA THR A 10 13.22 -9.88 0.11
C THR A 10 12.11 -8.82 0.15
N PHE A 11 11.95 -8.14 1.30
CA PHE A 11 10.98 -7.06 1.46
C PHE A 11 11.34 -5.84 0.59
N VAL A 12 12.62 -5.48 0.49
CA VAL A 12 13.08 -4.36 -0.35
C VAL A 12 12.92 -4.67 -1.84
N ARG A 13 13.27 -5.88 -2.31
CA ARG A 13 13.06 -6.25 -3.73
C ARG A 13 11.58 -6.29 -4.10
N SER A 14 10.73 -6.87 -3.26
CA SER A 14 9.28 -6.91 -3.51
C SER A 14 8.71 -5.49 -3.53
N THR A 15 8.96 -4.67 -2.51
CA THR A 15 8.45 -3.29 -2.43
C THR A 15 8.94 -2.41 -3.59
N CYS A 16 10.20 -2.54 -4.02
CA CYS A 16 10.73 -1.81 -5.19
C CYS A 16 10.09 -2.23 -6.52
N VAL A 17 9.84 -3.53 -6.74
CA VAL A 17 9.12 -4.03 -7.94
C VAL A 17 7.66 -3.56 -7.93
N TYR A 18 7.02 -3.53 -6.76
CA TYR A 18 5.66 -3.00 -6.62
C TYR A 18 5.64 -1.49 -6.91
N ILE A 19 6.50 -0.69 -6.28
CA ILE A 19 6.57 0.74 -6.56
C ILE A 19 6.88 1.00 -8.04
N ALA A 20 7.78 0.25 -8.68
CA ALA A 20 8.08 0.43 -10.11
C ALA A 20 6.89 0.10 -11.02
N ARG A 21 6.13 -0.97 -10.73
CA ARG A 21 4.96 -1.39 -11.52
C ARG A 21 3.75 -0.48 -11.32
N TYR A 22 3.59 0.15 -10.16
CA TYR A 22 2.48 1.07 -9.88
C TYR A 22 2.85 2.55 -10.09
N ALA A 23 4.13 2.91 -10.03
CA ALA A 23 4.60 4.24 -10.41
C ALA A 23 4.45 4.51 -11.92
N SER A 24 4.31 3.48 -12.76
CA SER A 24 3.89 3.66 -14.15
C SER A 24 2.41 4.03 -14.28
N VAL A 25 1.55 3.55 -13.36
CA VAL A 25 0.13 3.91 -13.28
C VAL A 25 -0.06 5.33 -12.75
N PHE A 26 0.82 5.79 -11.84
CA PHE A 26 0.78 7.12 -11.23
C PHE A 26 2.14 7.84 -11.34
N PRO A 27 2.58 8.25 -12.55
CA PRO A 27 3.92 8.79 -12.78
C PRO A 27 4.20 10.08 -12.00
N LEU A 28 3.15 10.85 -11.69
CA LEU A 28 3.23 12.12 -10.98
C LEU A 28 3.20 11.98 -9.45
N HIS A 29 2.73 10.84 -8.91
CA HIS A 29 2.55 10.67 -7.47
C HIS A 29 3.84 10.14 -6.84
N ARG A 30 4.18 10.66 -5.66
CA ARG A 30 5.41 10.29 -4.93
C ARG A 30 5.12 9.61 -3.60
N HIS A 31 3.87 9.62 -3.16
CA HIS A 31 3.44 9.14 -1.86
C HIS A 31 2.30 8.15 -2.04
N PHE A 32 2.37 7.03 -1.34
CA PHE A 32 1.41 5.94 -1.49
C PHE A 32 1.12 5.27 -0.15
N ILE A 33 -0.08 4.72 -0.01
CA ILE A 33 -0.45 3.80 1.06
C ILE A 33 -0.77 2.47 0.40
N LEU A 34 -0.09 1.41 0.81
CA LEU A 34 -0.44 0.04 0.44
C LEU A 34 -1.29 -0.55 1.56
N LEU A 35 -2.57 -0.79 1.28
CA LEU A 35 -3.48 -1.52 2.15
C LEU A 35 -3.44 -3.01 1.79
N THR A 36 -3.33 -3.87 2.80
CA THR A 36 -3.32 -5.33 2.63
C THR A 36 -4.31 -5.97 3.57
N LEU A 37 -5.33 -6.62 3.02
CA LEU A 37 -6.26 -7.47 3.75
C LEU A 37 -5.77 -8.91 3.69
N ASN A 38 -5.57 -9.52 4.85
CA ASN A 38 -5.30 -10.95 5.01
C ASN A 38 -6.56 -11.63 5.53
N ALA A 39 -7.05 -12.64 4.81
CA ALA A 39 -8.22 -13.42 5.17
C ALA A 39 -7.85 -14.89 5.41
N VAL A 40 -8.61 -15.59 6.23
CA VAL A 40 -8.41 -17.03 6.51
C VAL A 40 -9.05 -17.91 5.43
N SER A 41 -10.03 -17.38 4.70
CA SER A 41 -10.71 -18.07 3.60
C SER A 41 -10.99 -17.14 2.43
N ARG A 42 -11.30 -17.72 1.27
CA ARG A 42 -11.58 -16.97 0.04
C ARG A 42 -12.95 -16.29 0.12
N GLU A 43 -13.89 -16.92 0.82
CA GLU A 43 -15.21 -16.38 1.15
C GLU A 43 -15.08 -15.15 2.03
N GLU A 44 -14.28 -15.21 3.10
CA GLU A 44 -13.98 -14.06 3.94
C GLU A 44 -13.31 -12.95 3.11
N LEU A 45 -12.34 -13.30 2.27
CA LEU A 45 -11.68 -12.32 1.41
C LEU A 45 -12.66 -11.59 0.49
N ASN A 46 -13.68 -12.29 -0.03
CA ASN A 46 -14.68 -11.69 -0.89
C ASN A 46 -15.64 -10.78 -0.10
N VAL A 47 -16.10 -11.22 1.07
CA VAL A 47 -17.04 -10.46 1.91
C VAL A 47 -16.36 -9.24 2.53
N VAL A 48 -15.28 -9.45 3.28
CA VAL A 48 -14.54 -8.40 3.97
C VAL A 48 -13.81 -7.51 2.95
N GLY A 49 -13.25 -8.10 1.90
CA GLY A 49 -12.61 -7.34 0.83
C GLY A 49 -13.60 -6.47 0.06
N GLY A 50 -14.83 -6.95 -0.17
CA GLY A 50 -15.90 -6.16 -0.76
C GLY A 50 -16.32 -4.98 0.13
N LEU A 51 -16.39 -5.19 1.44
CA LEU A 51 -16.66 -4.12 2.39
C LEU A 51 -15.55 -3.05 2.37
N VAL A 52 -14.28 -3.47 2.43
CA VAL A 52 -13.14 -2.54 2.32
C VAL A 52 -13.20 -1.77 1.00
N ASP A 53 -13.36 -2.48 -0.14
CA ASP A 53 -13.49 -1.88 -1.47
C ASP A 53 -14.57 -0.77 -1.52
N SER A 54 -15.74 -1.04 -0.93
CA SER A 54 -16.86 -0.08 -0.91
C SER A 54 -16.56 1.19 -0.10
N ARG A 55 -15.59 1.14 0.81
CA ARG A 55 -15.24 2.22 1.74
C ARG A 55 -13.92 2.91 1.40
N LEU A 56 -13.15 2.42 0.43
CA LEU A 56 -11.91 3.09 0.02
C LEU A 56 -12.14 4.54 -0.43
N ARG A 57 -13.32 4.88 -0.96
CA ARG A 57 -13.69 6.26 -1.28
C ARG A 57 -13.80 7.16 -0.05
N ASP A 58 -14.27 6.62 1.08
CA ASP A 58 -14.32 7.35 2.34
C ASP A 58 -12.89 7.65 2.85
N LEU A 59 -11.95 6.70 2.70
CA LEU A 59 -10.53 6.94 2.99
C LEU A 59 -9.92 8.00 2.07
N ALA A 60 -10.21 7.96 0.77
CA ALA A 60 -9.76 8.97 -0.19
C ALA A 60 -10.22 10.37 0.23
N GLN A 61 -11.49 10.53 0.60
CA GLN A 61 -12.01 11.82 1.08
C GLN A 61 -11.30 12.28 2.35
N LEU A 62 -11.15 11.40 3.35
CA LEU A 62 -10.44 11.73 4.60
C LEU A 62 -8.99 12.16 4.37
N LEU A 63 -8.33 11.63 3.34
CA LEU A 63 -6.99 12.02 2.95
C LEU A 63 -6.99 13.38 2.24
N GLU A 64 -7.92 13.62 1.32
CA GLU A 64 -8.04 14.90 0.59
C GLU A 64 -8.46 16.07 1.50
N ASP A 65 -9.18 15.77 2.59
CA ASP A 65 -9.51 16.76 3.63
C ASP A 65 -8.30 17.08 4.54
N ASN A 66 -7.22 16.29 4.48
CA ASN A 66 -6.00 16.55 5.23
C ASN A 66 -5.20 17.68 4.57
N ALA A 67 -4.62 18.55 5.39
CA ALA A 67 -3.78 19.62 4.89
C ALA A 67 -2.68 19.07 3.96
N TYR A 68 -2.51 19.73 2.81
CA TYR A 68 -1.46 19.48 1.84
C TYR A 68 -1.61 18.23 0.97
N ILE A 69 -2.69 17.46 1.08
CA ILE A 69 -3.02 16.42 0.10
C ILE A 69 -4.03 17.02 -0.88
N HIS A 70 -3.67 17.10 -2.16
CA HIS A 70 -4.54 17.72 -3.17
C HIS A 70 -5.52 16.75 -3.80
N SER A 71 -5.09 15.50 -3.99
CA SER A 71 -5.92 14.47 -4.58
C SER A 71 -5.38 13.09 -4.23
N THR A 72 -6.26 12.10 -4.31
CA THR A 72 -5.92 10.70 -4.14
C THR A 72 -6.41 9.85 -5.31
N ARG A 73 -5.69 8.76 -5.57
CA ARG A 73 -6.08 7.77 -6.58
C ARG A 73 -5.94 6.37 -6.03
N ILE A 74 -7.01 5.59 -6.16
CA ILE A 74 -7.06 4.21 -5.67
C ILE A 74 -6.89 3.26 -6.85
N SER A 75 -6.03 2.26 -6.70
CA SER A 75 -5.91 1.15 -7.64
C SER A 75 -5.91 -0.17 -6.89
N PRO A 76 -6.71 -1.17 -7.31
CA PRO A 76 -6.52 -2.53 -6.84
C PRO A 76 -5.14 -3.01 -7.29
N VAL A 77 -4.47 -3.75 -6.41
CA VAL A 77 -3.19 -4.40 -6.71
C VAL A 77 -3.52 -5.79 -7.22
N GLN A 78 -3.30 -6.03 -8.51
CA GLN A 78 -3.49 -7.36 -9.07
C GLN A 78 -2.44 -8.28 -8.45
N SER A 79 -2.88 -9.25 -7.65
CA SER A 79 -2.06 -10.42 -7.35
C SER A 79 -1.79 -11.11 -8.67
N SER A 80 -0.54 -11.09 -9.14
CA SER A 80 -0.13 -11.91 -10.26
C SER A 80 -0.45 -13.35 -9.90
N HIS A 81 -1.54 -13.88 -10.46
CA HIS A 81 -1.79 -15.30 -10.48
C HIS A 81 -0.53 -15.94 -11.06
N SER A 82 0.14 -16.76 -10.26
CA SER A 82 1.11 -17.72 -10.79
C SER A 82 0.39 -18.48 -11.88
N SER A 83 0.82 -18.23 -13.12
CA SER A 83 0.42 -18.94 -14.31
C SER A 83 0.38 -20.44 -14.03
N ASN A 84 -0.72 -21.08 -14.43
CA ASN A 84 -0.86 -22.52 -14.54
C ASN A 84 0.30 -23.11 -15.35
N LEU A 85 1.36 -23.53 -14.67
CA LEU A 85 2.42 -24.36 -15.23
C LEU A 85 2.60 -25.55 -14.28
N SER A 86 1.98 -26.64 -14.68
CA SER A 86 2.37 -28.04 -14.44
C SER A 86 2.89 -28.41 -13.04
N GLY A 87 2.07 -29.17 -12.30
CA GLY A 87 2.56 -30.40 -11.65
C GLY A 87 3.42 -30.23 -10.40
N THR A 88 3.02 -29.41 -9.44
CA THR A 88 3.44 -29.57 -8.04
C THR A 88 2.38 -28.94 -7.15
N PRO A 89 1.88 -29.59 -6.08
CA PRO A 89 1.02 -28.91 -5.11
C PRO A 89 1.87 -27.82 -4.45
N ALA A 90 1.73 -26.60 -4.95
CA ALA A 90 2.35 -25.42 -4.38
C ALA A 90 1.93 -25.37 -2.91
N GLN A 91 2.94 -25.28 -2.04
CA GLN A 91 2.78 -25.23 -0.59
C GLN A 91 1.61 -24.32 -0.20
N LEU A 92 0.68 -24.94 0.51
CA LEU A 92 -0.60 -24.45 0.97
C LEU A 92 -0.40 -23.53 2.19
N ASP A 93 0.36 -22.44 2.08
CA ASP A 93 0.70 -21.60 3.25
C ASP A 93 0.73 -20.09 2.95
N SER A 94 -0.18 -19.60 2.13
CA SER A 94 -0.47 -18.16 2.12
C SER A 94 -1.96 -17.94 2.19
N ASN A 95 -2.42 -17.50 3.35
CA ASN A 95 -3.76 -16.98 3.56
C ASN A 95 -4.18 -16.08 2.39
N PRO A 96 -5.41 -16.24 1.85
CA PRO A 96 -5.90 -15.41 0.75
C PRO A 96 -5.79 -13.93 1.13
N ARG A 97 -5.21 -13.13 0.23
CA ARG A 97 -4.98 -11.70 0.46
C ARG A 97 -5.48 -10.84 -0.70
N ARG A 98 -5.90 -9.62 -0.39
CA ARG A 98 -6.26 -8.57 -1.37
C ARG A 98 -5.54 -7.29 -0.98
N GLN A 99 -5.11 -6.54 -1.99
CA GLN A 99 -4.29 -5.36 -1.78
C GLN A 99 -4.81 -4.17 -2.61
N TRP A 100 -4.64 -2.98 -2.06
CA TRP A 100 -5.01 -1.72 -2.69
C TRP A 100 -3.90 -0.71 -2.52
N LEU A 101 -3.63 0.03 -3.58
CA LEU A 101 -2.69 1.14 -3.56
C LEU A 101 -3.47 2.45 -3.62
N VAL A 102 -3.25 3.30 -2.62
CA VAL A 102 -3.78 4.66 -2.58
C VAL A 102 -2.62 5.61 -2.84
N ALA A 103 -2.55 6.16 -4.04
CA ALA A 103 -1.60 7.20 -4.40
C ALA A 103 -2.10 8.56 -3.89
N MET A 104 -1.20 9.36 -3.33
CA MET A 104 -1.48 10.70 -2.81
C MET A 104 -0.63 11.71 -3.56
N ASP A 105 -1.28 12.76 -4.04
CA ASP A 105 -0.61 13.97 -4.54
C ASP A 105 -0.47 14.96 -3.40
N ILE A 106 0.78 15.21 -3.00
CA ILE A 106 1.11 16.02 -1.82
C ILE A 106 1.76 17.32 -2.29
N GLU A 107 1.27 18.44 -1.76
CA GLU A 107 1.82 19.76 -2.02
C GLU A 107 3.35 19.76 -1.76
N PRO A 108 4.15 20.28 -2.69
CA PRO A 108 5.58 20.37 -2.49
C PRO A 108 5.95 21.14 -1.21
N GLY A 109 7.01 20.72 -0.52
CA GLY A 109 7.51 21.42 0.65
C GLY A 109 7.96 22.87 0.37
N PRO A 110 8.13 23.67 1.43
CA PRO A 110 8.55 25.06 1.33
C PRO A 110 9.93 25.16 0.66
N VAL A 111 10.15 26.25 -0.07
CA VAL A 111 11.45 26.55 -0.67
C VAL A 111 12.42 26.95 0.45
N LEU A 112 13.52 26.22 0.56
CA LEU A 112 14.59 26.51 1.50
C LEU A 112 15.49 27.61 0.94
N PRO A 113 16.22 28.34 1.81
CA PRO A 113 17.21 29.33 1.37
C PRO A 113 18.29 28.77 0.44
N SER A 114 18.55 27.46 0.51
CA SER A 114 19.45 26.72 -0.40
C SER A 114 18.89 26.47 -1.80
N GLY A 115 17.69 26.98 -2.12
CA GLY A 115 17.00 26.79 -3.40
C GLY A 115 16.29 25.43 -3.56
N GLY A 116 16.56 24.48 -2.67
CA GLY A 116 15.86 23.19 -2.61
C GLY A 116 14.48 23.30 -1.97
N ARG A 117 13.66 22.24 -2.07
CA ARG A 117 12.41 22.13 -1.29
C ARG A 117 12.64 21.32 -0.02
N GLY A 118 12.16 21.84 1.11
CA GLY A 118 12.18 21.14 2.39
C GLY A 118 11.22 19.96 2.43
N PRO A 119 11.35 19.07 3.42
CA PRO A 119 10.36 18.03 3.68
C PRO A 119 9.02 18.67 4.09
N ARG A 120 7.90 18.09 3.63
CA ARG A 120 6.58 18.42 4.14
C ARG A 120 6.10 17.29 5.06
N PRO A 121 5.86 17.55 6.36
CA PRO A 121 5.31 16.56 7.26
C PRO A 121 3.82 16.38 6.95
N VAL A 122 3.46 15.22 6.41
CA VAL A 122 2.05 14.82 6.23
C VAL A 122 1.76 13.71 7.22
N ASN A 123 0.81 13.97 8.12
CA ASN A 123 0.37 13.01 9.12
C ASN A 123 -1.02 12.47 8.74
N ILE A 124 -1.04 11.22 8.29
CA ILE A 124 -2.26 10.52 7.86
C ILE A 124 -2.84 9.60 8.95
N THR A 125 -2.24 9.57 10.16
CA THR A 125 -2.63 8.64 11.22
C THR A 125 -4.10 8.81 11.62
N ASN A 126 -4.59 10.06 11.70
CA ASN A 126 -6.00 10.32 12.02
C ASN A 126 -6.94 9.85 10.90
N CYS A 127 -6.59 10.09 9.63
CA CYS A 127 -7.36 9.62 8.48
C CYS A 127 -7.51 8.10 8.48
N LEU A 128 -6.41 7.39 8.76
CA LEU A 128 -6.43 5.94 8.89
C LEU A 128 -7.29 5.51 10.08
N SER A 129 -7.10 6.11 11.27
CA SER A 129 -7.90 5.78 12.46
C SER A 129 -9.40 5.92 12.20
N MET A 130 -9.82 7.02 11.58
CA MET A 130 -11.22 7.25 11.20
C MET A 130 -11.70 6.21 10.18
N PHE A 131 -10.88 5.83 9.21
CA PHE A 131 -11.22 4.78 8.25
C PHE A 131 -11.44 3.42 8.93
N TYR A 132 -10.55 3.01 9.85
CA TYR A 132 -10.75 1.77 10.63
C TYR A 132 -12.03 1.84 11.49
N GLN A 133 -12.36 3.02 12.03
CA GLN A 133 -13.62 3.22 12.75
C GLN A 133 -14.83 3.04 11.84
N ILE A 134 -14.84 3.63 10.64
CA ILE A 134 -15.91 3.45 9.64
C ILE A 134 -16.10 1.98 9.31
N LEU A 135 -15.01 1.22 9.11
CA LEU A 135 -15.09 -0.22 8.84
C LEU A 135 -15.71 -0.97 10.01
N ARG A 136 -15.30 -0.67 11.25
CA ARG A 136 -15.83 -1.29 12.47
C ARG A 136 -17.30 -0.96 12.71
N GLU A 137 -17.75 0.25 12.39
CA GLU A 137 -19.16 0.63 12.48
C GLU A 137 -20.04 -0.14 11.48
N ARG A 138 -19.47 -0.52 10.33
CA ARG A 138 -20.17 -1.33 9.31
C ARG A 138 -20.15 -2.82 9.62
N ASP A 139 -19.07 -3.30 10.23
CA ASP A 139 -18.97 -4.68 10.68
C ASP A 139 -18.20 -4.75 12.01
N ALA A 140 -18.95 -4.86 13.10
CA ALA A 140 -18.40 -4.92 14.44
C ALA A 140 -17.75 -6.27 14.78
N TYR A 141 -18.03 -7.32 13.99
CA TYR A 141 -17.55 -8.68 14.26
C TYR A 141 -16.19 -8.96 13.61
N THR A 142 -15.84 -8.23 12.55
CA THR A 142 -14.53 -8.36 11.91
C THR A 142 -13.46 -7.58 12.67
N ASN A 143 -12.40 -8.28 13.09
CA ASN A 143 -11.21 -7.64 13.67
C ASN A 143 -10.31 -7.02 12.57
N PHE A 144 -10.68 -5.82 12.11
CA PHE A 144 -9.91 -5.10 11.09
C PHE A 144 -8.48 -4.77 11.53
N GLY A 145 -8.23 -4.58 12.82
CA GLY A 145 -6.89 -4.26 13.34
C GLY A 145 -5.87 -5.38 13.11
N GLU A 146 -6.32 -6.64 13.10
CA GLU A 146 -5.47 -7.80 12.82
C GLU A 146 -5.44 -8.15 11.32
N LYS A 147 -6.55 -7.94 10.61
CA LYS A 147 -6.72 -8.42 9.23
C LYS A 147 -6.28 -7.41 8.18
N LEU A 148 -6.49 -6.12 8.42
CA LEU A 148 -6.18 -5.05 7.48
C LEU A 148 -4.95 -4.28 7.97
N THR A 149 -3.86 -4.36 7.21
CA THR A 149 -2.62 -3.64 7.50
C THR A 149 -2.37 -2.56 6.45
N HIS A 150 -1.58 -1.55 6.82
CA HIS A 150 -1.20 -0.46 5.93
C HIS A 150 0.31 -0.22 5.98
N VAL A 151 0.89 0.15 4.84
CA VAL A 151 2.29 0.58 4.74
C VAL A 151 2.36 1.87 3.95
N TYR A 152 3.04 2.87 4.50
CA TYR A 152 3.31 4.12 3.79
C TYR A 152 4.58 3.98 2.95
N LEU A 153 4.48 4.32 1.67
CA LEU A 153 5.56 4.23 0.69
C LEU A 153 5.83 5.61 0.10
N LYS A 154 7.10 5.98 0.02
CA LYS A 154 7.55 7.18 -0.69
C LYS A 154 8.43 6.76 -1.85
N ARG A 155 8.14 7.27 -3.05
CA ARG A 155 9.02 7.12 -4.21
C ARG A 155 10.29 7.93 -3.94
N SER A 156 11.37 7.23 -3.62
CA SER A 156 12.70 7.84 -3.58
C SER A 156 13.14 8.16 -5.02
N VAL A 157 13.76 9.33 -5.20
CA VAL A 157 14.28 9.78 -6.51
C VAL A 157 15.51 8.96 -6.94
N HIS A 158 16.07 8.15 -6.04
CA HIS A 158 17.13 7.18 -6.37
C HIS A 158 16.55 5.89 -6.95
N VAL A 159 16.08 5.95 -8.19
CA VAL A 159 16.14 4.77 -9.07
C VAL A 159 17.60 4.70 -9.54
N CYS A 160 18.47 4.13 -8.71
CA CYS A 160 19.74 3.64 -9.22
C CYS A 160 19.42 2.46 -10.15
N PHE A 161 19.35 2.73 -11.46
CA PHE A 161 19.65 1.73 -12.48
C PHE A 161 21.13 1.35 -12.33
N GLY A 162 21.45 0.60 -11.27
CA GLY A 162 22.73 -0.05 -11.12
C GLY A 162 22.71 -1.29 -12.00
N LYS A 163 23.34 -1.19 -13.17
CA LYS A 163 23.78 -2.34 -13.96
C LYS A 163 24.35 -3.41 -13.01
N LEU A 164 23.71 -4.57 -12.95
CA LEU A 164 24.38 -5.80 -12.56
C LEU A 164 25.37 -6.11 -13.68
N VAL A 165 26.62 -5.69 -13.50
CA VAL A 165 27.75 -6.36 -14.13
C VAL A 165 27.97 -7.62 -13.30
N CYS A 166 28.08 -8.74 -14.01
CA CYS A 166 28.20 -10.11 -13.51
C CYS A 166 29.28 -10.29 -12.45
#